data_AF-A0A9R1UP51-F1
#
_entry.id   AF-A0A9R1UP51-F1
#
_cell.length_a   1.000
_cell.length_b   1.000
_cell.length_c   1.000
_cell.angle_alpha   90.00
_cell.angle_beta   90.00
_cell.angle_gamma   90.00
#
_symmetry.space_group_name_H-M   'P 1'
#
loop_
_entity.id
_entity.type
_entity.pdbx_description
1 polymer ?
#
loop_
_entity_poly.entity_id
_entity_poly.type
_entity_poly.pdbx_seq_one_letter_code
_entity_poly.pdbx_strand_id
1 'polypeptide(L)'
;MDSSSPLIENEELYLANSKFESYDELLKNVRDFYYAKGYALSIRDSSKDKYVKLQCDRGDRLCIGNKRKRNTGSRLIKCPFQIVGKKGIDGSWALNAKNLTHNHEPSTDMSGHPSFRRLSSDDVQSVKNMSLSGIPPRQIISSLR
;
A
#
# COMPACT_ATOMS: atom_id res chain seq x y z
N MET A 1 14.48 27.19 15.84
CA MET A 1 13.20 26.88 15.19
C MET A 1 13.54 26.05 13.97
N ASP A 2 13.81 24.77 14.17
CA ASP A 2 14.16 23.89 13.06
C ASP A 2 14.07 22.43 13.53
N SER A 3 13.25 21.62 12.87
CA SER A 3 13.16 20.16 13.05
C SER A 3 12.28 19.57 11.95
N SER A 4 12.52 19.92 10.69
CA SER A 4 12.04 19.08 9.59
C SER A 4 12.96 17.87 9.52
N SER A 5 12.44 16.70 9.89
CA SER A 5 13.20 15.46 9.92
C SER A 5 13.63 15.09 8.48
N PRO A 6 14.90 14.74 8.21
CA PRO A 6 15.41 14.47 6.85
C PRO A 6 14.66 13.34 6.11
N LEU A 7 13.87 12.52 6.81
CA LEU A 7 12.98 11.53 6.20
C LEU A 7 11.83 12.15 5.41
N ILE A 8 11.30 13.29 5.86
CA ILE A 8 10.15 13.96 5.24
C ILE A 8 10.58 14.65 3.95
N GLU A 9 11.75 15.28 3.92
CA GLU A 9 12.29 15.94 2.72
C GLU A 9 12.50 14.94 1.56
N ASN A 10 12.98 13.73 1.87
CA ASN A 10 13.13 12.66 0.88
C ASN A 10 11.77 12.17 0.33
N GLU A 11 10.71 12.21 1.14
CA GLU A 11 9.36 11.86 0.70
C GLU A 11 8.76 12.94 -0.17
N GLU A 12 8.87 14.20 0.23
CA GLU A 12 8.38 15.33 -0.56
C GLU A 12 9.07 15.39 -1.92
N LEU A 13 10.39 15.20 -1.97
CA LEU A 13 11.15 15.17 -3.21
C LEU A 13 10.71 14.01 -4.12
N TYR A 14 10.51 12.81 -3.57
CA TYR A 14 10.01 11.67 -4.33
C TYR A 14 8.61 11.95 -4.89
N LEU A 15 7.69 12.44 -4.06
CA LEU A 15 6.31 12.70 -4.47
C LEU A 15 6.21 13.82 -5.53
N ALA A 16 7.04 14.87 -5.41
CA ALA A 16 7.05 15.99 -6.35
C ALA A 16 7.59 15.60 -7.73
N ASN A 17 8.60 14.71 -7.78
CA ASN A 17 9.25 14.30 -9.02
C ASN A 17 8.61 13.07 -9.68
N SER A 18 7.82 12.30 -8.93
CA SER A 18 7.19 11.08 -9.43
C SER A 18 6.00 11.39 -10.33
N LYS A 19 6.15 11.04 -11.62
CA LYS A 19 5.07 10.96 -12.59
C LYS A 19 4.96 9.55 -13.13
N PHE A 20 3.74 9.05 -13.28
CA PHE A 20 3.47 7.70 -13.77
C PHE A 20 2.52 7.74 -14.96
N GLU A 21 2.67 6.81 -15.89
CA GLU A 21 1.81 6.74 -17.07
C GLU A 21 0.50 6.01 -16.77
N SER A 22 0.52 5.10 -15.79
CA SER A 22 -0.63 4.28 -15.42
C SER A 22 -0.94 4.26 -13.92
N TYR A 23 -2.19 3.94 -13.61
CA TYR A 23 -2.67 3.75 -12.23
C TYR A 23 -1.94 2.60 -11.52
N ASP A 24 -1.72 1.49 -12.23
CA ASP A 24 -1.07 0.31 -11.66
C ASP A 24 0.42 0.57 -11.38
N GLU A 25 1.09 1.29 -12.29
CA GLU A 25 2.47 1.72 -12.11
C GLU A 25 2.62 2.68 -10.92
N LEU A 26 1.72 3.66 -10.77
CA LEU A 26 1.69 4.54 -9.60
C LEU A 26 1.55 3.72 -8.32
N LEU A 27 0.58 2.81 -8.27
CA LEU A 27 0.33 2.00 -7.08
C LEU A 27 1.52 1.12 -6.72
N LYS A 28 2.15 0.50 -7.72
CA LYS A 28 3.29 -0.38 -7.54
C LYS A 28 4.48 0.39 -6.97
N ASN A 29 4.93 1.43 -7.69
CA ASN A 29 6.11 2.20 -7.28
C ASN A 29 5.93 2.86 -5.91
N VAL A 30 4.74 3.41 -5.63
CA VAL A 30 4.46 4.00 -4.32
C VAL A 30 4.49 2.95 -3.23
N ARG A 31 3.85 1.78 -3.42
CA ARG A 31 3.90 0.72 -2.40
C ARG A 31 5.31 0.21 -2.18
N ASP A 32 6.10 0.03 -3.24
CA ASP A 32 7.47 -0.46 -3.16
C ASP A 32 8.39 0.53 -2.42
N PHE A 33 8.22 1.84 -2.69
CA PHE A 33 8.97 2.89 -1.99
C PHE A 33 8.69 2.92 -0.48
N TYR A 34 7.41 2.87 -0.08
CA TYR A 34 7.06 2.84 1.34
C TYR A 34 7.35 1.48 1.99
N TYR A 35 7.34 0.40 1.20
CA TYR A 35 7.77 -0.93 1.65
C TYR A 35 9.24 -0.92 2.08
N ALA A 36 10.13 -0.35 1.27
CA ALA A 36 11.55 -0.23 1.62
C ALA A 36 11.78 0.57 2.92
N LYS A 37 10.83 1.46 3.25
CA LYS A 37 10.82 2.26 4.48
C LYS A 37 10.10 1.60 5.66
N GLY A 38 9.57 0.39 5.51
CA GLY A 38 8.86 -0.33 6.57
C GLY A 38 7.40 0.12 6.79
N TYR A 39 6.81 0.82 5.82
CA TYR A 39 5.42 1.28 5.88
C TYR A 39 4.54 0.58 4.85
N ALA A 40 3.35 0.16 5.29
CA ALA A 40 2.35 -0.42 4.41
C ALA A 40 1.29 0.61 4.04
N LEU A 41 0.95 0.69 2.74
CA LEU A 41 -0.09 1.59 2.24
C LEU A 41 -1.32 0.84 1.75
N SER A 42 -2.48 1.40 2.07
CA SER A 42 -3.80 0.93 1.67
C SER A 42 -4.56 2.01 0.90
N ILE A 43 -5.45 1.59 0.00
CA ILE A 43 -6.34 2.52 -0.72
C ILE A 43 -7.48 2.90 0.22
N ARG A 44 -7.58 4.20 0.53
CA ARG A 44 -8.68 4.75 1.31
C ARG A 44 -9.92 4.96 0.46
N ASP A 45 -9.71 5.57 -0.70
CA ASP A 45 -10.76 6.04 -1.59
C ASP A 45 -10.15 6.22 -2.99
N SER A 46 -10.91 5.92 -4.02
CA SER A 46 -10.43 6.00 -5.40
C SER A 46 -11.58 6.23 -6.35
N SER A 47 -11.33 7.05 -7.37
CA SER A 47 -12.25 7.24 -8.49
C SER A 47 -11.49 6.97 -9.78
N LYS A 48 -12.06 6.09 -10.61
CA LYS A 48 -11.48 5.68 -11.89
C LYS A 48 -11.16 6.91 -12.74
N ASP A 49 -9.95 6.95 -13.27
CA ASP A 49 -9.43 8.03 -14.12
C ASP A 49 -9.44 9.44 -13.51
N LYS A 50 -9.57 9.57 -12.18
CA LYS A 50 -9.58 10.86 -11.49
C LYS A 50 -8.55 10.95 -10.38
N TYR A 51 -8.66 10.07 -9.38
CA TYR A 51 -7.77 10.12 -8.22
C TYR A 51 -7.72 8.79 -7.45
N VAL A 52 -6.66 8.64 -6.67
CA VAL A 52 -6.49 7.60 -5.67
C VAL A 52 -5.93 8.21 -4.38
N LYS A 53 -6.61 7.98 -3.26
CA LYS A 53 -6.15 8.38 -1.92
C LYS A 53 -5.56 7.16 -1.25
N LEU A 54 -4.27 7.24 -0.91
CA LEU A 54 -3.55 6.22 -0.17
C LEU A 54 -3.38 6.68 1.28
N GLN A 55 -3.48 5.73 2.19
CA GLN A 55 -3.29 5.94 3.62
C GLN A 55 -2.43 4.82 4.19
N CYS A 56 -1.80 5.05 5.34
CA CYS A 56 -1.13 3.99 6.08
C CYS A 56 -2.13 2.85 6.42
N ASP A 57 -1.68 1.60 6.38
CA ASP A 57 -2.49 0.43 6.72
C ASP A 57 -2.97 0.43 8.19
N ARG A 58 -2.21 1.09 9.08
CA ARG A 58 -2.58 1.39 10.47
C ARG A 58 -3.38 2.69 10.63
N GLY A 59 -3.80 3.29 9.52
CA GLY A 59 -4.70 4.43 9.46
C GLY A 59 -6.10 4.11 9.97
N ASP A 60 -7.09 4.93 9.63
CA ASP A 60 -8.48 4.65 9.98
C ASP A 60 -9.20 3.85 8.87
N ARG A 61 -10.22 3.08 9.24
CA ARG A 61 -11.06 2.38 8.26
C ARG A 61 -12.25 3.25 7.88
N LEU A 62 -12.52 3.34 6.57
CA LEU A 62 -13.87 3.71 6.14
C LEU A 62 -14.80 2.56 6.51
N CYS A 63 -15.64 2.79 7.51
CA CYS A 63 -16.64 1.85 7.99
C CYS A 63 -17.77 1.69 6.96
N ILE A 64 -17.52 0.99 5.85
CA ILE A 64 -18.56 0.61 4.89
C ILE A 64 -19.02 -0.81 5.22
N GLY A 65 -20.00 -0.93 6.12
CA GLY A 65 -20.90 -2.09 6.16
C GLY A 65 -20.85 -3.03 7.39
N ASN A 66 -22.06 -3.17 7.96
CA ASN A 66 -22.63 -4.18 8.87
C ASN A 66 -22.10 -4.35 10.30
N LYS A 67 -22.98 -4.01 11.26
CA LYS A 67 -22.88 -4.17 12.73
C LYS A 67 -22.72 -5.62 13.23
N ARG A 68 -22.55 -6.59 12.32
CA ARG A 68 -22.38 -8.02 12.64
C ARG A 68 -20.93 -8.44 12.44
N LYS A 69 -20.01 -7.88 13.21
CA LYS A 69 -18.60 -8.34 13.24
C LYS A 69 -18.13 -8.53 14.67
N ARG A 70 -17.58 -9.72 14.94
CA ARG A 70 -16.87 -10.10 16.15
C ARG A 70 -15.78 -9.05 16.42
N ASN A 71 -15.81 -8.43 17.61
CA ASN A 71 -14.82 -7.44 18.01
C ASN A 71 -13.48 -8.14 18.26
N THR A 72 -12.68 -8.26 17.20
CA THR A 72 -11.27 -8.63 17.27
C THR A 72 -10.49 -7.34 17.37
N GLY A 73 -9.51 -7.27 18.27
CA GLY A 73 -8.68 -6.07 18.45
C GLY A 73 -8.20 -5.53 17.11
N SER A 74 -8.35 -4.22 16.92
CA SER A 74 -7.97 -3.54 15.69
C SER A 74 -6.48 -3.19 15.72
N ARG A 75 -5.75 -3.47 14.63
CA ARG A 75 -4.35 -3.01 14.44
C ARG A 75 -4.25 -1.51 14.12
N LEU A 76 -5.39 -0.85 13.95
CA LEU A 76 -5.47 0.56 13.56
C LEU A 76 -5.13 1.44 14.75
N ILE A 77 -4.19 2.37 14.55
CA ILE A 77 -3.78 3.37 15.55
C ILE A 77 -4.11 4.79 15.08
N LYS A 78 -4.96 4.90 14.03
CA LYS A 78 -5.37 6.15 13.40
C LYS A 78 -4.17 6.97 12.91
N CYS A 79 -3.21 6.31 12.27
CA CYS A 79 -2.07 6.97 11.65
C CYS A 79 -2.53 8.07 10.67
N PRO A 80 -2.01 9.30 10.77
CA PRO A 80 -2.50 10.43 9.98
C PRO A 80 -1.93 10.47 8.55
N PHE A 81 -0.89 9.68 8.26
CA PHE A 81 -0.25 9.58 6.95
C PHE A 81 -1.25 9.37 5.80
N GLN A 82 -1.22 10.29 4.83
CA GLN A 82 -2.06 10.28 3.63
C GLN A 82 -1.37 10.95 2.44
N ILE A 83 -1.46 10.32 1.28
CA ILE A 83 -1.02 10.85 -0.01
C ILE A 83 -2.12 10.64 -1.05
N VAL A 84 -2.12 11.46 -2.10
CA VAL A 84 -3.14 11.42 -3.15
C VAL A 84 -2.47 11.40 -4.51
N GLY A 85 -2.73 10.37 -5.30
CA GLY A 85 -2.46 10.36 -6.74
C GLY A 85 -3.62 11.02 -7.48
N LYS A 86 -3.33 11.99 -8.35
CA LYS A 86 -4.32 12.61 -9.24
C LYS A 86 -3.90 12.41 -10.68
N LYS A 87 -4.88 12.13 -11.55
CA LYS A 87 -4.66 12.09 -13.00
C LYS A 87 -4.65 13.50 -13.56
N GLY A 88 -3.58 13.86 -14.25
CA GLY A 88 -3.42 15.11 -14.98
C GLY A 88 -4.21 15.10 -16.30
N ILE A 89 -4.28 16.27 -16.93
CA ILE A 89 -4.96 16.46 -18.22
C ILE A 89 -4.23 15.72 -19.35
N ASP A 90 -2.90 15.64 -19.22
CA ASP A 90 -1.97 14.88 -20.04
C ASP A 90 -2.11 13.35 -19.87
N GLY A 91 -2.98 12.88 -18.97
CA GLY A 91 -3.19 11.46 -18.70
C GLY A 91 -2.19 10.85 -17.73
N SER A 92 -1.11 11.56 -17.40
CA SER A 92 -0.13 11.15 -16.39
C SER A 92 -0.71 11.23 -14.98
N TRP A 93 -0.11 10.49 -14.05
CA TRP A 93 -0.47 10.51 -12.65
C TRP A 93 0.62 11.18 -11.82
N ALA A 94 0.24 12.16 -11.00
CA ALA A 94 1.13 12.85 -10.09
C ALA A 94 0.70 12.63 -8.64
N LEU A 95 1.66 12.55 -7.73
CA LEU A 95 1.41 12.40 -6.30
C LEU A 95 1.40 13.75 -5.59
N ASN A 96 0.57 13.84 -4.56
CA ASN A 96 0.48 15.01 -3.71
C ASN A 96 0.38 14.57 -2.24
N ALA A 97 1.23 15.14 -1.41
CA ALA A 97 1.24 14.88 0.02
C ALA A 97 0.07 15.62 0.70
N LYS A 98 -0.77 14.87 1.44
CA LYS A 98 -1.70 15.49 2.39
C LYS A 98 -1.10 15.55 3.78
N ASN A 99 -0.49 14.47 4.21
CA ASN A 99 0.23 14.37 5.47
C ASN A 99 1.26 13.24 5.36
N LEU A 100 2.53 13.54 5.63
CA LEU A 100 3.63 12.57 5.58
C LEU A 100 4.05 12.06 6.96
N THR A 101 3.38 12.52 8.01
CA THR A 101 3.71 12.12 9.38
C THR A 101 3.10 10.76 9.70
N HIS A 102 3.92 9.90 10.31
CA HIS A 102 3.50 8.67 10.95
C HIS A 102 3.52 8.85 12.46
N ASN A 103 2.53 8.28 13.15
CA ASN A 103 2.49 8.24 14.61
C ASN A 103 3.03 6.91 15.18
N HIS A 104 3.81 6.19 14.38
CA HIS A 104 4.44 4.94 14.74
C HIS A 104 5.73 4.77 13.97
N GLU A 105 6.61 3.95 14.52
CA GLU A 105 7.86 3.58 13.87
C GLU A 105 7.62 2.66 12.66
N PRO A 106 8.57 2.63 11.70
CA PRO A 106 8.63 1.62 10.65
C PRO A 106 8.48 0.20 11.20
N SER A 107 7.81 -0.67 10.45
CA SER A 107 7.72 -2.08 10.82
C SER A 107 9.01 -2.81 10.46
N THR A 108 9.56 -3.56 11.42
CA THR A 108 10.73 -4.42 11.20
C THR A 108 10.37 -5.71 10.45
N ASP A 109 9.15 -6.19 10.64
CA ASP A 109 8.60 -7.35 9.94
C ASP A 109 7.39 -6.95 9.10
N MET A 110 7.55 -7.06 7.77
CA MET A 110 6.51 -6.72 6.81
C MET A 110 5.52 -7.88 6.59
N SER A 111 5.84 -9.10 7.02
CA SER A 111 4.97 -10.28 6.90
C SER A 111 3.66 -10.10 7.70
N GLY A 112 3.70 -9.28 8.75
CA GLY A 112 2.55 -8.91 9.54
C GLY A 112 1.47 -8.16 8.76
N HIS A 113 1.79 -7.53 7.62
CA HIS A 113 0.88 -6.65 6.90
C HIS A 113 0.08 -7.39 5.81
N PRO A 114 -1.27 -7.34 5.83
CA PRO A 114 -2.11 -8.07 4.88
C PRO A 114 -1.88 -7.71 3.40
N SER A 115 -1.48 -6.47 3.10
CA SER A 115 -1.19 -6.02 1.74
C SER A 115 0.02 -6.73 1.13
N PHE A 116 1.01 -7.08 1.97
CA PHE A 116 2.27 -7.69 1.56
C PHE A 116 2.24 -9.22 1.60
N ARG A 117 1.20 -9.83 2.19
CA ARG A 117 0.96 -11.28 2.07
C ARG A 117 0.23 -11.68 0.79
N ARG A 118 -0.09 -10.73 -0.09
CA ARG A 118 -0.75 -11.03 -1.37
C ARG A 118 0.29 -11.58 -2.34
N LEU A 119 -0.01 -12.73 -2.92
CA LEU A 119 0.77 -13.31 -4.00
C LEU A 119 0.80 -12.37 -5.21
N SER A 120 1.94 -12.32 -5.90
CA SER A 120 2.03 -11.64 -7.18
C SER A 120 1.15 -12.34 -8.22
N SER A 121 0.83 -11.66 -9.32
CA SER A 121 0.05 -12.28 -10.41
C SER A 121 0.74 -13.54 -10.95
N ASP A 122 2.07 -13.53 -11.01
CA ASP A 122 2.87 -14.66 -11.49
C ASP A 122 2.86 -15.83 -10.49
N ASP A 123 2.93 -15.54 -9.19
CA ASP A 123 2.79 -16.54 -8.13
C ASP A 123 1.39 -17.15 -8.14
N VAL A 124 0.34 -16.33 -8.32
CA VAL A 124 -1.04 -16.82 -8.43
C VAL A 124 -1.17 -17.76 -9.63
N GLN A 125 -0.59 -17.41 -10.76
CA GLN A 125 -0.61 -18.26 -11.96
C GLN A 125 0.16 -19.56 -11.72
N SER A 126 1.31 -19.50 -11.05
CA SER A 126 2.11 -20.68 -10.68
C SER A 126 1.34 -21.60 -9.72
N VAL A 127 0.71 -21.04 -8.68
CA VAL A 127 -0.17 -21.76 -7.75
C VAL A 127 -1.32 -22.44 -8.50
N LYS A 128 -1.95 -21.74 -9.44
CA LYS A 128 -3.05 -22.28 -10.25
C LYS A 128 -2.56 -23.45 -11.10
N ASN A 129 -1.43 -23.31 -11.79
CA ASN A 129 -0.85 -24.38 -12.60
C ASN A 129 -0.49 -25.61 -11.77
N MET A 130 0.20 -25.43 -10.64
CA MET A 130 0.54 -26.53 -9.74
C MET A 130 -0.69 -27.22 -9.15
N SER A 131 -1.74 -26.45 -8.82
CA SER A 131 -3.01 -27.00 -8.34
C SER A 131 -3.70 -27.83 -9.41
N LEU A 132 -3.71 -27.37 -10.67
CA LEU A 132 -4.27 -28.12 -11.81
C LEU A 132 -3.46 -29.39 -12.13
N SER A 133 -2.15 -29.37 -11.88
CA SER A 133 -1.27 -30.54 -11.99
C SER A 133 -1.39 -31.51 -10.80
N GLY A 134 -2.27 -31.25 -9.83
CA GLY A 134 -2.50 -32.13 -8.68
C GLY A 134 -1.40 -32.08 -7.61
N ILE A 135 -0.53 -31.06 -7.62
CA ILE A 135 0.51 -30.91 -6.61
C ILE A 135 -0.14 -30.60 -5.25
N PRO A 136 0.21 -31.34 -4.18
CA PRO A 136 -0.29 -31.08 -2.84
C PRO A 136 -0.04 -29.63 -2.38
N PRO A 137 -1.02 -28.96 -1.75
CA PRO A 137 -0.87 -27.58 -1.29
C PRO A 137 0.38 -27.31 -0.45
N ARG A 138 0.81 -28.28 0.36
CA ARG A 138 2.03 -28.17 1.18
C ARG A 138 3.29 -27.99 0.33
N GLN A 139 3.36 -28.63 -0.84
CA GLN A 139 4.48 -28.49 -1.77
C GLN A 139 4.38 -27.16 -2.54
N ILE A 140 3.17 -26.76 -2.94
CA ILE A 140 2.91 -25.45 -3.55
C ILE A 140 3.38 -24.32 -2.63
N ILE A 141 3.01 -24.36 -1.35
CA ILE A 141 3.45 -23.36 -0.38
C ILE A 141 4.98 -23.38 -0.24
N SER A 142 5.63 -24.55 -0.28
CA SER A 142 7.09 -24.65 -0.22
C SER A 142 7.81 -24.06 -1.44
N SER A 143 7.12 -23.95 -2.59
CA SER A 143 7.67 -23.29 -3.78
C SER A 143 7.47 -21.78 -3.81
N LEU A 144 6.55 -21.24 -2.98
CA LEU A 144 6.35 -19.80 -2.82
C LEU A 144 7.29 -19.31 -1.71
N ARG A 145 8.42 -18.71 -2.08
CA ARG A 145 9.36 -18.10 -1.14
C ARG A 145 9.60 -16.65 -1.49
#